data_AF-A0A6A5GT20-F1
#
_entry.id   AF-A0A6A5GT20-F1
#
_cell.length_a   1.000
_cell.length_b   1.000
_cell.length_c   1.000
_cell.angle_alpha   90.00
_cell.angle_beta   90.00
_cell.angle_gamma   90.00
#
_symmetry.space_group_name_H-M   'P 1'
#
loop_
_entity.id
_entity.type
_entity.pdbx_description
1 polymer ?
#
loop_
_entity_poly.entity_id
_entity_poly.type
_entity_poly.pdbx_seq_one_letter_code
_entity_poly.pdbx_strand_id
1 'polypeptide(L)'
;MKNNKAGNQVEADFARLGVRIELPDKRTFSIDQFELFVNEAIREIFGNCGPIVKISEYNSDLRRGSVVAPGNEIQQVWAALSSKGHFQGQRIAAHLHTLTETPATSIKASDELQVLADQRGQRQKVQWKSIDMTADYNVIKTAFDDCAKEIGPIDILINNAGHSVQAPFSELPVTDFEKQMKVNYLSAVYATRAVVDDMKSRKTGHISFVSSAAGQFAIFGYSAYSPTKFALRGFADTLHMELLPYKVNVGVLYPPNTDTEGFKEELLTMPEETKLMSDAAGLFTPKFVAEAHLKDIADGNYTTTIGLDGWMLGVLTAGASPEKSLFRALTQGALAGIFRAITLVYLGYFNGITKKCYRRRLAEKEEERENERKEE
;
A
#
# COMPACT_ATOMS: atom_id res chain seq x y z
N MET A 1 37.93 34.49 -7.58
CA MET A 1 38.70 33.31 -8.04
C MET A 1 38.14 32.07 -7.35
N LYS A 2 37.96 30.99 -8.13
CA LYS A 2 37.39 29.69 -7.79
C LYS A 2 38.17 28.97 -6.67
N ASN A 3 37.51 28.17 -5.82
CA ASN A 3 37.52 26.71 -5.98
C ASN A 3 36.50 25.96 -5.11
N ASN A 4 36.19 24.76 -5.60
CA ASN A 4 35.06 23.88 -5.35
C ASN A 4 35.52 22.60 -4.59
N LYS A 5 34.53 21.77 -4.18
CA LYS A 5 34.59 20.33 -3.79
C LYS A 5 34.95 20.00 -2.33
N ALA A 6 34.42 18.98 -1.66
CA ALA A 6 33.37 17.96 -1.88
C ALA A 6 33.02 17.40 -0.48
N GLY A 7 31.79 17.00 -0.15
CA GLY A 7 31.24 15.67 -0.42
C GLY A 7 31.63 14.68 0.69
N ASN A 8 30.68 14.24 1.51
CA ASN A 8 30.74 12.97 2.25
C ASN A 8 29.31 12.44 2.42
N GLN A 9 28.82 11.76 1.38
CA GLN A 9 27.87 10.68 1.54
C GLN A 9 28.67 9.46 2.00
N VAL A 10 28.24 8.82 3.08
CA VAL A 10 28.76 7.51 3.47
C VAL A 10 28.05 6.49 2.57
N GLU A 11 28.76 5.96 1.57
CA GLU A 11 28.34 4.80 0.80
C GLU A 11 28.29 3.58 1.74
N ALA A 12 27.17 2.84 1.72
CA ALA A 12 27.12 1.54 2.36
C ALA A 12 27.90 0.54 1.48
N ASP A 13 29.10 0.17 1.91
CA ASP A 13 30.07 -0.59 1.11
C ASP A 13 29.57 -1.96 0.61
N PHE A 14 28.55 -2.55 1.24
CA PHE A 14 27.97 -3.83 0.83
C PHE A 14 26.45 -3.88 1.06
N ALA A 15 25.72 -4.50 0.13
CA ALA A 15 24.29 -4.73 0.26
C ALA A 15 23.99 -6.24 0.33
N ARG A 16 22.91 -6.58 1.05
CA ARG A 16 22.47 -7.96 1.25
C ARG A 16 21.20 -8.24 0.47
N LEU A 17 21.21 -9.32 -0.29
CA LEU A 17 20.07 -9.80 -1.03
C LEU A 17 19.56 -11.12 -0.44
N GLY A 18 18.32 -11.12 0.03
CA GLY A 18 17.64 -12.34 0.46
C GLY A 18 17.16 -13.15 -0.74
N VAL A 19 17.51 -14.44 -0.78
CA VAL A 19 17.16 -15.37 -1.86
C VAL A 19 16.42 -16.57 -1.29
N ARG A 20 15.22 -16.84 -1.80
CA ARG A 20 14.49 -18.07 -1.53
C ARG A 20 14.37 -18.91 -2.79
N ILE A 21 14.75 -20.18 -2.68
CA ILE A 21 14.72 -21.16 -3.77
C ILE A 21 13.47 -22.03 -3.65
N GLU A 22 12.65 -22.03 -4.70
CA GLU A 22 11.49 -22.91 -4.82
C GLU A 22 11.70 -23.92 -5.96
N LEU A 23 11.77 -25.20 -5.57
CA LEU A 23 11.83 -26.34 -6.47
C LEU A 23 10.44 -26.98 -6.61
N PRO A 24 10.10 -27.54 -7.79
CA PRO A 24 8.87 -28.31 -7.99
C PRO A 24 8.76 -29.55 -7.09
N ASP A 25 9.87 -30.03 -6.55
CA ASP A 25 9.93 -31.20 -5.68
C ASP A 25 10.32 -30.88 -4.22
N LYS A 26 10.21 -31.88 -3.35
CA LYS A 26 10.51 -31.77 -1.91
C LYS A 26 11.97 -32.05 -1.54
N ARG A 27 12.91 -32.15 -2.49
CA ARG A 27 14.32 -32.45 -2.19
C ARG A 27 15.01 -31.28 -1.49
N THR A 28 15.99 -31.57 -0.63
CA THR A 28 16.80 -30.52 -0.02
C THR A 28 17.68 -29.87 -1.09
N PHE A 29 17.87 -28.55 -1.01
CA PHE A 29 18.78 -27.81 -1.89
C PHE A 29 19.97 -27.41 -1.01
N SER A 30 21.15 -27.96 -1.25
CA SER A 30 22.30 -27.76 -0.36
C SER A 30 22.89 -26.36 -0.51
N ILE A 31 23.71 -25.93 0.46
CA ILE A 31 24.43 -24.66 0.38
C ILE A 31 25.37 -24.62 -0.85
N ASP A 32 26.03 -25.73 -1.16
CA ASP A 32 26.91 -25.83 -2.33
C ASP A 32 26.13 -25.69 -3.65
N GLN A 33 24.90 -26.24 -3.71
CA GLN A 33 24.02 -26.08 -4.87
C GLN A 33 23.53 -24.64 -5.00
N PHE A 34 23.25 -23.98 -3.88
CA PHE A 34 22.89 -22.58 -3.84
C PHE A 34 24.04 -21.67 -4.30
N GLU A 35 25.26 -21.94 -3.83
CA GLU A 35 26.46 -21.23 -4.28
C GLU A 35 26.74 -21.44 -5.76
N LEU A 36 26.65 -22.67 -6.23
CA LEU A 36 26.82 -22.98 -7.64
C LEU A 36 25.75 -22.29 -8.50
N PHE A 37 24.49 -22.28 -8.04
CA PHE A 37 23.39 -21.59 -8.73
C PHE A 37 23.68 -20.10 -8.90
N VAL A 38 24.09 -19.44 -7.81
CA VAL A 38 24.38 -18.01 -7.78
C VAL A 38 25.54 -17.67 -8.70
N ASN A 39 26.65 -18.40 -8.58
CA ASN A 39 27.84 -18.14 -9.38
C ASN A 39 27.62 -18.41 -10.87
N GLU A 40 26.89 -19.48 -11.22
CA GLU A 40 26.56 -19.79 -12.61
C GLU A 40 25.59 -18.75 -13.21
N ALA A 41 24.62 -18.26 -12.43
CA ALA A 41 23.71 -17.19 -12.88
C ALA A 41 24.47 -15.91 -13.24
N ILE A 42 25.40 -15.50 -12.37
CA ILE A 42 26.24 -14.33 -12.61
C ILE A 42 27.14 -14.55 -13.82
N ARG A 43 27.79 -15.73 -13.91
CA ARG A 43 28.72 -16.03 -15.00
C ARG A 43 28.04 -16.14 -16.37
N GLU A 44 26.82 -16.66 -16.43
CA GLU A 44 26.11 -16.82 -17.70
C GLU A 44 25.67 -15.46 -18.27
N ILE A 45 25.21 -14.54 -17.41
CA ILE A 45 24.75 -13.21 -17.82
C ILE A 45 25.91 -12.24 -18.03
N PHE A 46 26.92 -12.26 -17.16
CA PHE A 46 27.99 -11.26 -17.13
C PHE A 46 29.37 -11.80 -17.52
N GLY A 47 29.49 -13.10 -17.82
CA GLY A 47 30.77 -13.73 -18.15
C GLY A 47 31.75 -13.72 -16.97
N ASN A 48 33.05 -13.69 -17.29
CA ASN A 48 34.13 -13.62 -16.28
C ASN A 48 34.28 -12.23 -15.64
N CYS A 49 33.47 -11.26 -16.04
CA CYS A 49 33.49 -9.88 -15.54
C CYS A 49 32.34 -9.60 -14.55
N GLY A 50 31.59 -10.63 -14.15
CA GLY A 50 30.44 -10.49 -13.24
C GLY A 50 30.84 -10.15 -11.80
N PRO A 51 29.91 -9.57 -11.02
CA PRO A 51 30.11 -9.24 -9.61
C PRO A 51 30.60 -10.43 -8.78
N ILE A 52 31.62 -10.22 -7.95
CA ILE A 52 32.06 -11.24 -6.98
C ILE A 52 31.15 -11.15 -5.76
N VAL A 53 30.47 -12.26 -5.46
CA VAL A 53 29.50 -12.34 -4.37
C VAL A 53 29.93 -13.30 -3.28
N LYS A 54 29.52 -13.02 -2.04
CA LYS A 54 29.70 -13.93 -0.90
C LYS A 54 28.36 -14.41 -0.39
N ILE A 55 28.25 -15.69 -0.06
CA ILE A 55 27.06 -16.21 0.63
C ILE A 55 27.29 -16.07 2.12
N SER A 56 26.35 -15.42 2.79
CA SER A 56 26.50 -15.09 4.22
C SER A 56 25.71 -16.02 5.13
N GLU A 57 24.50 -16.43 4.74
CA GLU A 57 23.66 -17.38 5.48
C GLU A 57 22.89 -18.24 4.48
N TYR A 58 22.75 -19.54 4.75
CA TYR A 58 21.86 -20.42 3.98
C TYR A 58 21.30 -21.54 4.87
N ASN A 59 19.97 -21.71 4.83
CA ASN A 59 19.24 -22.78 5.49
C ASN A 59 18.68 -23.73 4.43
N SER A 60 19.16 -24.97 4.41
CA SER A 60 18.80 -26.00 3.43
C SER A 60 17.36 -26.49 3.54
N ASP A 61 16.81 -26.50 4.75
CA ASP A 61 15.46 -26.99 5.01
C ASP A 61 14.42 -25.97 4.56
N LEU A 62 14.71 -24.69 4.81
CA LEU A 62 13.87 -23.57 4.38
C LEU A 62 14.18 -23.09 2.96
N ARG A 63 15.28 -23.57 2.36
CA ARG A 63 15.80 -23.19 1.04
C ARG A 63 15.94 -21.68 0.90
N ARG A 64 16.46 -21.04 1.95
CA ARG A 64 16.62 -19.59 2.06
C ARG A 64 18.07 -19.28 2.35
N GLY A 65 18.65 -18.39 1.59
CA GLY A 65 19.94 -17.81 1.92
C GLY A 65 20.07 -16.37 1.54
N SER A 66 21.26 -15.84 1.71
CA SER A 66 21.55 -14.44 1.43
C SER A 66 22.89 -14.28 0.75
N VAL A 67 22.86 -13.49 -0.32
CA VAL A 67 24.01 -13.14 -1.15
C VAL A 67 24.40 -11.71 -0.82
N VAL A 68 25.67 -11.50 -0.53
CA VAL A 68 26.26 -10.20 -0.22
C VAL A 68 27.16 -9.81 -1.38
N ALA A 69 26.93 -8.61 -1.90
CA ALA A 69 27.72 -8.02 -2.98
C ALA A 69 27.95 -6.54 -2.69
N PRO A 70 28.93 -5.88 -3.37
CA PRO A 70 29.06 -4.42 -3.32
C PRO A 70 27.71 -3.74 -3.61
N GLY A 71 27.40 -2.66 -2.90
CA GLY A 71 26.07 -2.03 -2.92
C GLY A 71 25.61 -1.58 -4.32
N ASN A 72 26.55 -1.15 -5.15
CA ASN A 72 26.32 -0.76 -6.55
C ASN A 72 26.11 -1.95 -7.50
N GLU A 73 26.54 -3.15 -7.12
CA GLU A 73 26.47 -4.37 -7.94
C GLU A 73 25.35 -5.33 -7.51
N ILE A 74 24.73 -5.10 -6.34
CA ILE A 74 23.68 -5.99 -5.81
C ILE A 74 22.47 -6.12 -6.74
N GLN A 75 22.16 -5.07 -7.51
CA GLN A 75 21.08 -5.10 -8.49
C GLN A 75 21.43 -5.96 -9.72
N GLN A 76 22.71 -6.04 -10.08
CA GLN A 76 23.17 -6.93 -11.16
C GLN A 76 23.09 -8.39 -10.71
N VAL A 77 23.48 -8.67 -9.47
CA VAL A 77 23.34 -9.98 -8.83
C VAL A 77 21.86 -10.38 -8.74
N TRP A 78 20.99 -9.44 -8.33
CA TRP A 78 19.53 -9.63 -8.33
C TRP A 78 19.00 -9.96 -9.73
N ALA A 79 19.41 -9.21 -10.75
CA ALA A 79 18.97 -9.43 -12.12
C ALA A 79 19.41 -10.79 -12.67
N ALA A 80 20.65 -11.21 -12.44
CA ALA A 80 21.14 -12.52 -12.85
C ALA A 80 20.40 -13.67 -12.16
N LEU A 81 20.14 -13.54 -10.86
CA LEU A 81 19.41 -14.56 -10.09
C LEU A 81 17.94 -14.64 -10.47
N SER A 82 17.31 -13.51 -10.78
CA SER A 82 15.91 -13.46 -11.25
C SER A 82 15.75 -13.99 -12.66
N SER A 83 16.71 -13.72 -13.55
CA SER A 83 16.63 -14.14 -14.96
C SER A 83 16.89 -15.63 -15.13
N LYS A 84 17.63 -16.24 -14.20
CA LYS A 84 17.91 -17.68 -14.22
C LYS A 84 16.72 -18.48 -13.70
N GLY A 85 15.82 -18.84 -14.61
CA GLY A 85 14.68 -19.71 -14.35
C GLY A 85 15.02 -21.21 -14.28
N HIS A 86 16.29 -21.62 -14.44
CA HIS A 86 16.69 -23.02 -14.47
C HIS A 86 18.07 -23.28 -13.84
N PHE A 87 18.21 -24.38 -13.09
CA PHE A 87 19.47 -24.89 -12.55
C PHE A 87 19.61 -26.36 -12.89
N GLN A 88 20.73 -26.77 -13.51
CA GLN A 88 20.96 -28.14 -13.99
C GLN A 88 19.78 -28.72 -14.81
N GLY A 89 19.18 -27.89 -15.66
CA GLY A 89 18.04 -28.29 -16.50
C GLY A 89 16.68 -28.36 -15.78
N GLN A 90 16.61 -28.06 -14.49
CA GLN A 90 15.36 -28.00 -13.73
C GLN A 90 14.92 -26.55 -13.51
N ARG A 91 13.62 -26.26 -13.65
CA ARG A 91 13.09 -24.93 -13.38
C ARG A 91 13.12 -24.61 -11.89
N ILE A 92 13.70 -23.47 -11.52
CA ILE A 92 13.75 -22.96 -10.15
C ILE A 92 13.13 -21.57 -10.12
N ALA A 93 12.25 -21.30 -9.16
CA ALA A 93 11.79 -19.94 -8.88
C ALA A 93 12.63 -19.35 -7.74
N ALA A 94 13.31 -18.23 -8.01
CA ALA A 94 14.06 -17.47 -7.03
C ALA A 94 13.24 -16.23 -6.62
N HIS A 95 12.87 -16.13 -5.34
CA HIS A 95 12.22 -14.94 -4.80
C HIS A 95 13.27 -14.05 -4.15
N LEU A 96 13.30 -12.79 -4.58
CA LEU A 96 14.35 -11.84 -4.24
C LEU A 96 13.74 -10.52 -3.76
N HIS A 97 14.25 -9.96 -2.66
CA HIS A 97 13.79 -8.67 -2.14
C HIS A 97 14.96 -7.80 -1.64
N THR A 98 14.82 -6.48 -1.86
CA THR A 98 15.70 -5.42 -1.32
C THR A 98 14.86 -4.46 -0.49
N LEU A 99 15.40 -3.99 0.63
CA LEU A 99 14.72 -3.11 1.58
C LEU A 99 14.93 -1.62 1.21
N THR A 100 13.86 -0.81 1.34
CA THR A 100 13.75 0.68 1.32
C THR A 100 13.38 1.40 0.01
N GLU A 101 12.31 2.23 0.06
CA GLU A 101 11.69 2.97 -1.07
C GLU A 101 12.42 4.28 -1.41
N THR A 102 12.74 4.47 -2.70
CA THR A 102 13.37 5.67 -3.29
C THR A 102 12.78 5.90 -4.69
N PRO A 103 12.96 7.06 -5.35
CA PRO A 103 12.48 7.28 -6.72
C PRO A 103 12.81 6.15 -7.69
N ALA A 104 13.98 5.51 -7.53
CA ALA A 104 14.41 4.35 -8.32
C ALA A 104 13.48 3.13 -8.22
N THR A 105 12.78 2.93 -7.10
CA THR A 105 11.81 1.83 -6.93
C THR A 105 10.55 2.02 -7.77
N SER A 106 10.06 3.25 -7.92
CA SER A 106 8.91 3.56 -8.80
C SER A 106 9.26 3.38 -10.29
N ILE A 107 10.50 3.70 -10.67
CA ILE A 107 11.02 3.42 -12.03
C ILE A 107 11.05 1.90 -12.26
N LYS A 108 11.65 1.17 -11.32
CA LYS A 108 11.79 -0.29 -11.39
C LYS A 108 10.45 -1.01 -11.48
N ALA A 109 9.47 -0.62 -10.67
CA ALA A 109 8.12 -1.20 -10.72
C ALA A 109 7.42 -0.91 -12.06
N SER A 110 7.59 0.29 -12.62
CA SER A 110 7.05 0.62 -13.94
C SER A 110 7.73 -0.16 -15.06
N ASP A 111 9.05 -0.34 -14.99
CA ASP A 111 9.82 -1.11 -15.96
C ASP A 111 9.43 -2.60 -15.91
N GLU A 112 9.24 -3.15 -14.71
CA GLU A 112 8.75 -4.51 -14.51
C GLU A 112 7.33 -4.70 -15.08
N LEU A 113 6.45 -3.70 -14.90
CA LEU A 113 5.10 -3.72 -15.48
C LEU A 113 5.13 -3.64 -17.01
N GLN A 114 6.03 -2.84 -17.60
CA GLN A 114 6.21 -2.80 -19.04
C GLN A 114 6.73 -4.15 -19.57
N VAL A 115 7.72 -4.75 -18.90
CA VAL A 115 8.24 -6.08 -19.26
C VAL A 115 7.15 -7.14 -19.17
N LEU A 116 6.29 -7.10 -18.15
CA LEU A 116 5.15 -8.01 -18.03
C LEU A 116 4.11 -7.81 -19.14
N ALA A 117 3.83 -6.57 -19.51
CA ALA A 117 2.93 -6.25 -20.63
C ALA A 117 3.50 -6.80 -21.96
N ASP A 118 4.79 -6.60 -22.19
CA ASP A 118 5.50 -7.07 -23.38
C ASP A 118 5.53 -8.61 -23.43
N GLN A 119 5.83 -9.28 -22.31
CA GLN A 119 5.82 -10.75 -22.18
C GLN A 119 4.44 -11.36 -22.44
N ARG A 120 3.36 -10.62 -22.13
CA ARG A 120 1.97 -11.04 -22.39
C ARG A 120 1.48 -10.69 -23.79
N GLY A 121 2.33 -10.09 -24.64
CA GLY A 121 1.95 -9.62 -25.97
C GLY A 121 0.90 -8.51 -25.93
N GLN A 122 0.76 -7.81 -24.80
CA GLN A 122 -0.19 -6.72 -24.65
C GLN A 122 0.39 -5.46 -25.29
N ARG A 123 -0.40 -4.75 -26.10
CA ARG A 123 0.00 -3.44 -26.68
C ARG A 123 -0.04 -2.29 -25.67
N GLN A 124 -0.04 -2.59 -24.38
CA GLN A 124 -0.15 -1.61 -23.31
C GLN A 124 1.19 -0.90 -23.13
N LYS A 125 1.14 0.42 -23.02
CA LYS A 125 2.27 1.25 -22.65
C LYS A 125 2.13 1.61 -21.17
N VAL A 126 3.21 1.44 -20.42
CA VAL A 126 3.32 1.80 -19.02
C VAL A 126 4.22 3.03 -18.93
N GLN A 127 3.76 4.05 -18.21
CA GLN A 127 4.52 5.25 -17.93
C GLN A 127 4.42 5.59 -16.46
N TRP A 128 5.42 6.30 -15.96
CA TRP A 128 5.48 6.73 -14.56
C TRP A 128 5.98 8.17 -14.46
N LYS A 129 5.52 8.87 -13.43
CA LYS A 129 6.07 10.15 -12.98
C LYS A 129 6.18 10.12 -11.47
N SER A 130 7.32 10.58 -10.96
CA SER A 130 7.51 10.80 -9.52
C SER A 130 6.91 12.15 -9.14
N ILE A 131 5.89 12.14 -8.30
CA ILE A 131 5.15 13.35 -7.89
C ILE A 131 5.02 13.35 -6.37
N ASP A 132 5.37 14.46 -5.73
CA ASP A 132 5.01 14.68 -4.34
C ASP A 132 3.53 15.07 -4.25
N MET A 133 2.72 14.18 -3.68
CA MET A 133 1.27 14.37 -3.54
C MET A 133 0.89 15.39 -2.46
N THR A 134 1.85 15.96 -1.74
CA THR A 134 1.65 17.11 -0.84
C THR A 134 1.90 18.46 -1.52
N ALA A 135 2.36 18.46 -2.78
CA ALA A 135 2.61 19.65 -3.57
C ALA A 135 1.32 20.39 -3.96
N ASP A 136 1.50 21.62 -4.44
CA ASP A 136 0.40 22.46 -4.90
C ASP A 136 -0.29 21.90 -6.16
N TYR A 137 -1.55 22.30 -6.35
CA TYR A 137 -2.39 21.88 -7.46
C TYR A 137 -1.70 21.97 -8.84
N ASN A 138 -0.95 23.05 -9.10
CA ASN A 138 -0.28 23.25 -10.39
C ASN A 138 0.79 22.19 -10.68
N VAL A 139 1.50 21.71 -9.66
CA VAL A 139 2.52 20.66 -9.81
C VAL A 139 1.85 19.34 -10.18
N ILE A 140 0.80 18.97 -9.44
CA ILE A 140 0.02 17.76 -9.71
C ILE A 140 -0.61 17.85 -11.11
N LYS A 141 -1.29 18.96 -11.42
CA LYS A 141 -1.93 19.17 -12.73
C LYS A 141 -0.94 19.02 -13.88
N THR A 142 0.24 19.63 -13.78
CA THR A 142 1.27 19.54 -14.84
C THR A 142 1.68 18.09 -15.10
N ALA A 143 1.86 17.30 -14.03
CA ALA A 143 2.23 15.90 -14.18
C ALA A 143 1.13 15.07 -14.88
N PHE A 144 -0.14 15.32 -14.53
CA PHE A 144 -1.28 14.69 -15.20
C PHE A 144 -1.40 15.12 -16.68
N ASP A 145 -1.25 16.42 -16.97
CA ASP A 145 -1.29 16.96 -18.33
C ASP A 145 -0.20 16.33 -19.19
N ASP A 146 1.01 16.16 -18.67
CA ASP A 146 2.11 15.58 -19.41
C ASP A 146 1.92 14.08 -19.68
N CYS A 147 1.44 13.31 -18.69
CA CYS A 147 1.05 11.92 -18.93
C CYS A 147 -0.02 11.85 -20.02
N ALA A 148 -1.03 12.73 -19.97
CA ALA A 148 -2.10 12.74 -20.96
C ALA A 148 -1.61 13.08 -22.39
N LYS A 149 -0.59 13.94 -22.53
CA LYS A 149 0.05 14.22 -23.84
C LYS A 149 0.78 13.00 -24.41
N GLU A 150 1.35 12.16 -23.56
CA GLU A 150 2.21 11.06 -23.97
C GLU A 150 1.42 9.76 -24.26
N ILE A 151 0.44 9.41 -23.41
CA ILE A 151 -0.34 8.16 -23.52
C ILE A 151 -1.80 8.37 -23.92
N GLY A 152 -2.26 9.62 -24.01
CA GLY A 152 -3.64 9.96 -24.33
C GLY A 152 -4.49 10.24 -23.09
N PRO A 153 -5.79 10.50 -23.27
CA PRO A 153 -6.66 10.96 -22.19
C PRO A 153 -6.87 9.88 -21.12
N ILE A 154 -7.08 10.30 -19.88
CA ILE A 154 -7.21 9.41 -18.73
C ILE A 154 -8.65 8.93 -18.62
N ASP A 155 -8.87 7.63 -18.83
CA ASP A 155 -10.20 7.01 -18.73
C ASP A 155 -10.57 6.60 -17.30
N ILE A 156 -9.58 6.21 -16.49
CA ILE A 156 -9.78 5.78 -15.11
C ILE A 156 -8.74 6.49 -14.23
N LEU A 157 -9.22 7.25 -13.25
CA LEU A 157 -8.40 7.82 -12.18
C LEU A 157 -8.65 7.01 -10.89
N ILE A 158 -7.59 6.48 -10.29
CA ILE A 158 -7.64 5.84 -8.97
C ILE A 158 -6.83 6.70 -8.00
N ASN A 159 -7.53 7.43 -7.13
CA ASN A 159 -6.93 8.19 -6.05
C ASN A 159 -6.53 7.23 -4.90
N ASN A 160 -5.35 6.62 -5.03
CA ASN A 160 -4.81 5.64 -4.10
C ASN A 160 -3.80 6.23 -3.07
N ALA A 161 -3.12 7.32 -3.44
CA ALA A 161 -2.07 7.89 -2.60
C ALA A 161 -2.58 8.22 -1.19
N GLY A 162 -1.84 7.78 -0.18
CA GLY A 162 -2.15 8.08 1.21
C GLY A 162 -1.17 7.44 2.17
N HIS A 163 -1.15 7.94 3.40
CA HIS A 163 -0.42 7.35 4.51
C HIS A 163 -1.24 7.54 5.80
N SER A 164 -0.91 6.74 6.81
CA SER A 164 -1.52 6.82 8.13
C SER A 164 -0.44 7.05 9.19
N VAL A 165 -0.76 7.90 10.16
CA VAL A 165 -0.01 8.02 11.41
C VAL A 165 -1.02 7.85 12.55
N GLN A 166 -0.73 6.91 13.44
CA GLN A 166 -1.58 6.56 14.58
C GLN A 166 -0.91 6.93 15.88
N ALA A 167 -1.59 7.73 16.70
CA ALA A 167 -1.22 7.98 18.08
C ALA A 167 -2.40 8.61 18.83
N PRO A 168 -2.41 8.59 20.18
CA PRO A 168 -3.35 9.38 20.96
C PRO A 168 -3.36 10.85 20.49
N PHE A 169 -4.53 11.48 20.46
CA PHE A 169 -4.69 12.85 19.95
C PHE A 169 -3.71 13.84 20.59
N SER A 170 -3.47 13.73 21.90
CA SER A 170 -2.55 14.59 22.65
C SER A 170 -1.07 14.39 22.32
N GLU A 171 -0.71 13.29 21.65
CA GLU A 171 0.65 12.92 21.29
C GLU A 171 0.96 13.20 19.82
N LEU A 172 -0.06 13.53 19.02
CA LEU A 172 0.09 13.84 17.60
C LEU A 172 0.46 15.33 17.42
N PRO A 173 1.57 15.64 16.72
CA PRO A 173 1.83 16.97 16.22
C PRO A 173 0.71 17.48 15.30
N VAL A 174 0.35 18.76 15.39
CA VAL A 174 -0.63 19.39 14.49
C VAL A 174 -0.23 19.23 13.02
N THR A 175 1.07 19.25 12.73
CA THR A 175 1.62 19.06 11.39
C THR A 175 1.23 17.72 10.76
N ASP A 176 1.00 16.68 11.56
CA ASP A 176 0.58 15.37 11.04
C ASP A 176 -0.87 15.40 10.53
N PHE A 177 -1.74 16.19 11.16
CA PHE A 177 -3.10 16.41 10.67
C PHE A 177 -3.10 17.12 9.33
N GLU A 178 -2.29 18.18 9.20
CA GLU A 178 -2.15 18.94 7.96
C GLU A 178 -1.55 18.07 6.85
N LYS A 179 -0.51 17.31 7.15
CA LYS A 179 0.16 16.43 6.18
C LYS A 179 -0.77 15.32 5.72
N GLN A 180 -1.47 14.64 6.63
CA GLN A 180 -2.45 13.61 6.28
C GLN A 180 -3.60 14.20 5.47
N MET A 181 -4.11 15.39 5.81
CA MET A 181 -5.15 16.04 5.01
C MET A 181 -4.66 16.40 3.60
N LYS A 182 -3.43 16.91 3.47
CA LYS A 182 -2.83 17.22 2.18
C LYS A 182 -2.74 15.98 1.28
N VAL A 183 -2.15 14.90 1.77
CA VAL A 183 -1.91 13.71 0.94
C VAL A 183 -3.15 12.82 0.78
N ASN A 184 -3.93 12.57 1.83
CA ASN A 184 -5.04 11.61 1.76
C ASN A 184 -6.30 12.23 1.12
N TYR A 185 -6.48 13.55 1.22
CA TYR A 185 -7.69 14.23 0.75
C TYR A 185 -7.39 15.26 -0.35
N LEU A 186 -6.61 16.31 -0.07
CA LEU A 186 -6.41 17.39 -1.04
C LEU A 186 -5.71 16.92 -2.32
N SER A 187 -4.78 15.98 -2.22
CA SER A 187 -4.13 15.38 -3.39
C SER A 187 -5.15 14.70 -4.33
N ALA A 188 -6.17 14.04 -3.77
CA ALA A 188 -7.25 13.42 -4.51
C ALA A 188 -8.18 14.47 -5.14
N VAL A 189 -8.43 15.59 -4.45
CA VAL A 189 -9.14 16.74 -5.01
C VAL A 189 -8.37 17.31 -6.21
N TYR A 190 -7.06 17.48 -6.07
CA TYR A 190 -6.20 18.06 -7.11
C TYR A 190 -6.07 17.16 -8.33
N ALA A 191 -5.83 15.86 -8.13
CA ALA A 191 -5.79 14.87 -9.21
C ALA A 191 -7.14 14.77 -9.93
N THR A 192 -8.24 14.74 -9.19
CA THR A 192 -9.60 14.73 -9.77
C THR A 192 -9.85 16.01 -10.58
N ARG A 193 -9.51 17.18 -10.03
CA ARG A 193 -9.65 18.47 -10.71
C ARG A 193 -8.80 18.55 -11.99
N ALA A 194 -7.65 17.86 -12.05
CA ALA A 194 -6.79 17.84 -13.22
C ALA A 194 -7.40 17.08 -14.41
N VAL A 195 -8.22 16.06 -14.18
CA VAL A 195 -8.74 15.18 -15.24
C VAL A 195 -10.22 15.37 -15.57
N VAL A 196 -10.99 15.94 -14.64
CA VAL A 196 -12.47 15.91 -14.70
C VAL A 196 -13.04 16.66 -15.91
N ASP A 197 -12.45 17.78 -16.33
CA ASP A 197 -12.98 18.57 -17.45
C ASP A 197 -12.86 17.82 -18.79
N ASP A 198 -11.77 17.05 -18.99
CA ASP A 198 -11.62 16.17 -20.14
C ASP A 198 -12.64 15.03 -20.13
N MET A 199 -12.79 14.33 -18.98
CA MET A 199 -13.79 13.27 -18.84
C MET A 199 -15.22 13.78 -19.12
N LYS A 200 -15.55 15.00 -18.66
CA LYS A 200 -16.85 15.65 -18.92
C LYS A 200 -17.06 15.96 -20.39
N SER A 201 -16.02 16.46 -21.08
CA SER A 201 -16.05 16.73 -22.52
C SER A 201 -16.31 15.46 -23.32
N ARG A 202 -15.59 14.37 -23.00
CA ARG A 202 -15.70 13.07 -23.67
C ARG A 202 -16.96 12.28 -23.26
N LYS A 203 -17.65 12.71 -22.21
CA LYS A 203 -18.80 12.03 -21.59
C LYS A 203 -18.52 10.58 -21.23
N THR A 204 -17.33 10.31 -20.73
CA THR A 204 -16.86 8.99 -20.31
C THR A 204 -15.73 9.16 -19.30
N GLY A 205 -15.65 8.24 -18.35
CA GLY A 205 -14.58 8.19 -17.37
C GLY A 205 -15.01 7.50 -16.08
N HIS A 206 -14.03 7.16 -15.25
CA HIS A 206 -14.27 6.65 -13.90
C HIS A 206 -13.27 7.28 -12.93
N ILE A 207 -13.77 7.83 -11.82
CA ILE A 207 -12.94 8.35 -10.73
C ILE A 207 -13.20 7.51 -9.49
N SER A 208 -12.19 6.81 -9.01
CA SER A 208 -12.26 5.99 -7.81
C SER A 208 -11.40 6.57 -6.69
N PHE A 209 -11.88 6.45 -5.46
CA PHE A 209 -11.16 6.87 -4.25
C PHE A 209 -10.86 5.67 -3.36
N VAL A 210 -9.61 5.52 -2.93
CA VAL A 210 -9.22 4.53 -1.92
C VAL A 210 -9.33 5.15 -0.54
N SER A 211 -10.47 4.90 0.10
CA SER A 211 -10.74 5.29 1.48
C SER A 211 -10.13 4.26 2.45
N SER A 212 -10.87 3.82 3.46
CA SER A 212 -10.51 2.80 4.46
C SER A 212 -11.77 2.31 5.16
N ALA A 213 -11.77 1.11 5.73
CA ALA A 213 -12.73 0.76 6.78
C ALA A 213 -12.74 1.84 7.90
N ALA A 214 -11.60 2.46 8.18
CA ALA A 214 -11.45 3.60 9.09
C ALA A 214 -12.10 4.91 8.59
N GLY A 215 -12.53 4.97 7.33
CA GLY A 215 -13.37 6.03 6.75
C GLY A 215 -14.87 5.76 6.87
N GLN A 216 -15.26 4.63 7.46
CA GLN A 216 -16.64 4.25 7.79
C GLN A 216 -16.82 4.07 9.30
N PHE A 217 -15.77 3.63 10.00
CA PHE A 217 -15.77 3.38 11.44
C PHE A 217 -14.42 3.80 12.05
N ALA A 218 -14.41 4.88 12.84
CA ALA A 218 -13.19 5.37 13.48
C ALA A 218 -12.87 4.57 14.76
N ILE A 219 -11.58 4.32 14.99
CA ILE A 219 -11.07 3.68 16.20
C ILE A 219 -10.01 4.55 16.89
N PHE A 220 -9.60 4.15 18.10
CA PHE A 220 -8.57 4.82 18.87
C PHE A 220 -7.29 5.01 18.04
N GLY A 221 -6.63 6.17 18.19
CA GLY A 221 -5.37 6.49 17.54
C GLY A 221 -5.49 7.05 16.12
N TYR A 222 -6.64 6.94 15.45
CA TYR A 222 -6.83 7.42 14.07
C TYR A 222 -7.35 8.86 13.96
N SER A 223 -7.16 9.72 14.96
CA SER A 223 -7.71 11.08 14.93
C SER A 223 -7.18 11.95 13.79
N ALA A 224 -5.96 11.71 13.30
CA ALA A 224 -5.41 12.41 12.12
C ALA A 224 -5.72 11.70 10.79
N TYR A 225 -5.98 10.39 10.82
CA TYR A 225 -6.21 9.57 9.62
C TYR A 225 -7.68 9.44 9.24
N SER A 226 -8.52 8.92 10.14
CA SER A 226 -9.93 8.63 9.87
C SER A 226 -10.66 9.83 9.27
N PRO A 227 -10.57 11.06 9.81
CA PRO A 227 -11.27 12.21 9.24
C PRO A 227 -10.96 12.44 7.76
N THR A 228 -9.72 12.21 7.32
CA THR A 228 -9.34 12.34 5.91
C THR A 228 -10.03 11.31 5.03
N LYS A 229 -10.21 10.08 5.53
CA LYS A 229 -10.88 8.99 4.82
C LYS A 229 -12.40 9.13 4.82
N PHE A 230 -13.00 9.70 5.87
CA PHE A 230 -14.39 10.16 5.87
C PHE A 230 -14.62 11.30 4.88
N ALA A 231 -13.69 12.26 4.77
CA ALA A 231 -13.78 13.37 3.83
C ALA A 231 -13.81 12.88 2.36
N LEU A 232 -13.02 11.86 2.02
CA LEU A 232 -13.07 11.24 0.68
C LEU A 232 -14.46 10.70 0.33
N ARG A 233 -15.18 10.10 1.29
CA ARG A 233 -16.54 9.62 1.07
C ARG A 233 -17.50 10.78 0.75
N GLY A 234 -17.50 11.83 1.57
CA GLY A 234 -18.36 12.99 1.34
C GLY A 234 -18.07 13.69 0.00
N PHE A 235 -16.79 13.74 -0.37
CA PHE A 235 -16.35 14.25 -1.67
C PHE A 235 -16.85 13.38 -2.83
N ALA A 236 -16.71 12.06 -2.72
CA ALA A 236 -17.20 11.12 -3.73
C ALA A 236 -18.73 11.15 -3.88
N ASP A 237 -19.48 11.21 -2.77
CA ASP A 237 -20.96 11.28 -2.79
C ASP A 237 -21.41 12.55 -3.53
N THR A 238 -20.72 13.68 -3.30
CA THR A 238 -20.98 14.95 -3.98
C THR A 238 -20.64 14.87 -5.47
N LEU A 239 -19.43 14.41 -5.79
CA LEU A 239 -18.96 14.29 -7.18
C LEU A 239 -19.84 13.36 -8.01
N HIS A 240 -20.36 12.28 -7.43
CA HIS A 240 -21.26 11.38 -8.13
C HIS A 240 -22.45 12.13 -8.74
N MET A 241 -23.08 13.03 -7.97
CA MET A 241 -24.21 13.83 -8.44
C MET A 241 -23.78 14.90 -9.46
N GLU A 242 -22.66 15.58 -9.23
CA GLU A 242 -22.14 16.60 -10.15
C GLU A 242 -21.75 16.02 -11.52
N LEU A 243 -21.28 14.77 -11.54
CA LEU A 243 -20.74 14.11 -12.72
C LEU A 243 -21.76 13.22 -13.45
N LEU A 244 -22.91 12.95 -12.83
CA LEU A 244 -23.98 12.12 -13.39
C LEU A 244 -24.42 12.56 -14.80
N PRO A 245 -24.65 13.87 -15.11
CA PRO A 245 -25.07 14.30 -16.45
C PRO A 245 -24.01 14.07 -17.53
N TYR A 246 -22.76 13.89 -17.12
CA TYR A 246 -21.61 13.72 -17.98
C TYR A 246 -21.19 12.26 -18.16
N LYS A 247 -21.94 11.31 -17.57
CA LYS A 247 -21.62 9.86 -17.65
C LYS A 247 -20.20 9.51 -17.16
N VAL A 248 -19.70 10.28 -16.20
CA VAL A 248 -18.44 9.98 -15.51
C VAL A 248 -18.80 9.29 -14.21
N ASN A 249 -18.33 8.05 -14.06
CA ASN A 249 -18.62 7.23 -12.89
C ASN A 249 -17.74 7.63 -11.71
N VAL A 250 -18.26 7.47 -10.51
CA VAL A 250 -17.53 7.68 -9.26
C VAL A 250 -17.64 6.42 -8.41
N GLY A 251 -16.55 6.04 -7.75
CA GLY A 251 -16.50 4.89 -6.86
C GLY A 251 -15.64 5.12 -5.62
N VAL A 252 -15.87 4.34 -4.57
CA VAL A 252 -15.07 4.36 -3.34
C VAL A 252 -14.76 2.95 -2.88
N LEU A 253 -13.48 2.67 -2.65
CA LEU A 253 -12.98 1.45 -2.03
C LEU A 253 -12.79 1.68 -0.53
N TYR A 254 -13.28 0.75 0.29
CA TYR A 254 -13.06 0.73 1.73
C TYR A 254 -12.23 -0.51 2.11
N PRO A 255 -10.89 -0.45 1.96
CA PRO A 255 -10.05 -1.59 2.31
C PRO A 255 -9.94 -1.76 3.83
N PRO A 256 -9.92 -3.01 4.33
CA PRO A 256 -9.45 -3.36 5.67
C PRO A 256 -7.91 -3.42 5.68
N ASN A 257 -7.32 -3.95 6.75
CA ASN A 257 -5.88 -4.18 6.80
C ASN A 257 -5.44 -5.03 5.61
N THR A 258 -4.44 -4.54 4.89
CA THR A 258 -3.92 -5.15 3.68
C THR A 258 -2.42 -5.35 3.86
N ASP A 259 -1.90 -6.54 3.50
CA ASP A 259 -0.48 -6.91 3.67
C ASP A 259 0.41 -6.15 2.67
N THR A 260 0.67 -4.88 3.00
CA THR A 260 1.52 -3.96 2.24
C THR A 260 2.72 -3.56 3.09
N GLU A 261 3.76 -3.02 2.44
CA GLU A 261 4.92 -2.50 3.18
C GLU A 261 4.53 -1.33 4.09
N GLY A 262 3.70 -0.40 3.60
CA GLY A 262 3.17 0.69 4.42
C GLY A 262 2.43 0.22 5.67
N PHE A 263 1.65 -0.86 5.59
CA PHE A 263 0.99 -1.41 6.78
C PHE A 263 1.99 -1.99 7.80
N LYS A 264 3.08 -2.60 7.34
CA LYS A 264 4.14 -3.09 8.24
C LYS A 264 4.84 -1.94 8.96
N GLU A 265 5.07 -0.82 8.27
CA GLU A 265 5.63 0.38 8.88
C GLU A 265 4.68 0.97 9.93
N GLU A 266 3.38 1.05 9.62
CA GLU A 266 2.36 1.51 10.57
C GLU A 266 2.35 0.66 11.85
N LEU A 267 2.52 -0.67 11.75
CA LEU A 267 2.55 -1.56 12.91
C LEU A 267 3.69 -1.25 13.91
N LEU A 268 4.78 -0.59 13.46
CA LEU A 268 5.91 -0.24 14.32
C LEU A 268 5.52 0.81 15.36
N THR A 269 4.70 1.80 14.97
CA THR A 269 4.33 2.94 15.82
C THR A 269 2.89 2.85 16.34
N MET A 270 2.08 1.93 15.81
CA MET A 270 0.68 1.80 16.17
C MET A 270 0.47 1.52 17.67
N PRO A 271 -0.38 2.31 18.36
CA PRO A 271 -0.72 2.09 19.76
C PRO A 271 -1.34 0.72 20.00
N GLU A 272 -1.17 0.18 21.20
CA GLU A 272 -1.70 -1.14 21.55
C GLU A 272 -3.23 -1.23 21.43
N GLU A 273 -3.96 -0.18 21.84
CA GLU A 273 -5.41 -0.14 21.66
C GLU A 273 -5.78 -0.30 20.19
N THR A 274 -5.09 0.43 19.32
CA THR A 274 -5.33 0.41 17.88
C THR A 274 -4.99 -0.97 17.31
N LYS A 275 -3.89 -1.60 17.74
CA LYS A 275 -3.52 -2.97 17.34
C LYS A 275 -4.63 -3.97 17.70
N LEU A 276 -5.09 -3.96 18.95
CA LEU A 276 -6.13 -4.88 19.44
C LEU A 276 -7.48 -4.68 18.74
N MET A 277 -7.82 -3.43 18.38
CA MET A 277 -9.05 -3.14 17.65
C MET A 277 -8.93 -3.49 16.16
N SER A 278 -7.78 -3.21 15.56
CA SER A 278 -7.52 -3.39 14.12
C SER A 278 -7.43 -4.87 13.73
N ASP A 279 -6.88 -5.71 14.62
CA ASP A 279 -6.72 -7.15 14.37
C ASP A 279 -8.06 -7.89 14.17
N ALA A 280 -9.17 -7.32 14.66
CA ALA A 280 -10.50 -7.91 14.54
C ALA A 280 -11.01 -8.05 13.10
N ALA A 281 -10.48 -7.28 12.14
CA ALA A 281 -10.95 -7.27 10.75
C ALA A 281 -10.17 -8.24 9.83
N GLY A 282 -9.14 -8.92 10.34
CA GLY A 282 -8.26 -9.80 9.56
C GLY A 282 -7.32 -9.07 8.59
N LEU A 283 -6.43 -9.82 7.93
CA LEU A 283 -5.43 -9.32 6.99
C LEU A 283 -5.68 -9.87 5.57
N PHE A 284 -5.77 -8.99 4.58
CA PHE A 284 -6.03 -9.36 3.19
C PHE A 284 -4.78 -9.16 2.32
N THR A 285 -4.68 -9.92 1.23
CA THR A 285 -3.59 -9.72 0.26
C THR A 285 -3.87 -8.50 -0.63
N PRO A 286 -2.86 -7.70 -1.01
CA PRO A 286 -3.03 -6.57 -1.92
C PRO A 286 -3.70 -6.98 -3.24
N LYS A 287 -3.35 -8.16 -3.76
CA LYS A 287 -3.93 -8.71 -4.99
C LYS A 287 -5.44 -8.89 -4.88
N PHE A 288 -5.92 -9.49 -3.79
CA PHE A 288 -7.36 -9.71 -3.60
C PHE A 288 -8.14 -8.40 -3.55
N VAL A 289 -7.61 -7.41 -2.81
CA VAL A 289 -8.23 -6.08 -2.69
C VAL A 289 -8.27 -5.38 -4.06
N ALA A 290 -7.16 -5.41 -4.81
CA ALA A 290 -7.07 -4.80 -6.12
C ALA A 290 -8.01 -5.47 -7.16
N GLU A 291 -8.07 -6.81 -7.19
CA GLU A 291 -8.96 -7.55 -8.10
C GLU A 291 -10.43 -7.27 -7.82
N ALA A 292 -10.83 -7.26 -6.54
CA ALA A 292 -12.18 -6.89 -6.14
C ALA A 292 -12.53 -5.45 -6.56
N HIS A 293 -11.59 -4.53 -6.37
CA HIS A 293 -11.81 -3.14 -6.74
C HIS A 293 -11.93 -2.93 -8.25
N LEU A 294 -11.03 -3.52 -9.04
CA LEU A 294 -11.10 -3.43 -10.50
C LEU A 294 -12.38 -4.05 -11.05
N LYS A 295 -12.86 -5.15 -10.44
CA LYS A 295 -14.15 -5.75 -10.80
C LYS A 295 -15.30 -4.78 -10.56
N ASP A 296 -15.35 -4.12 -9.40
CA ASP A 296 -16.41 -3.15 -9.10
C ASP A 296 -16.33 -1.90 -9.98
N ILE A 297 -15.13 -1.41 -10.30
CA ILE A 297 -14.93 -0.33 -11.29
C ILE A 297 -15.52 -0.75 -12.64
N ALA A 298 -15.20 -1.96 -13.12
CA ALA A 298 -15.67 -2.48 -14.40
C ALA A 298 -17.19 -2.67 -14.41
N ASP A 299 -17.76 -3.16 -13.31
CA ASP A 299 -19.20 -3.30 -13.14
C ASP A 299 -19.88 -1.93 -13.00
N GLY A 300 -19.14 -0.86 -12.67
CA GLY A 300 -19.66 0.49 -12.38
C GLY A 300 -20.35 0.59 -11.03
N ASN A 301 -19.90 -0.18 -10.04
CA ASN A 301 -20.42 -0.15 -8.68
C ASN A 301 -19.85 1.05 -7.93
N TYR A 302 -20.70 1.73 -7.15
CA TYR A 302 -20.28 2.91 -6.39
C TYR A 302 -19.35 2.55 -5.21
N THR A 303 -19.56 1.40 -4.59
CA THR A 303 -18.82 1.00 -3.39
C THR A 303 -18.18 -0.36 -3.58
N THR A 304 -16.89 -0.46 -3.24
CA THR A 304 -16.16 -1.71 -3.05
C THR A 304 -15.91 -1.96 -1.57
N THR A 305 -16.40 -3.10 -1.09
CA THR A 305 -16.16 -3.61 0.26
C THR A 305 -15.43 -4.95 0.19
N ILE A 306 -14.52 -5.20 1.13
CA ILE A 306 -13.70 -6.40 1.17
C ILE A 306 -14.08 -7.26 2.37
N GLY A 307 -14.27 -8.57 2.13
CA GLY A 307 -14.60 -9.52 3.18
C GLY A 307 -15.99 -9.34 3.79
N LEU A 308 -16.31 -10.20 4.77
CA LEU A 308 -17.62 -10.19 5.44
C LEU A 308 -17.81 -8.93 6.30
N ASP A 309 -16.77 -8.55 7.06
CA ASP A 309 -16.83 -7.38 7.94
C ASP A 309 -16.92 -6.08 7.14
N GLY A 310 -16.16 -5.96 6.05
CA GLY A 310 -16.27 -4.82 5.15
C GLY A 310 -17.64 -4.73 4.48
N TRP A 311 -18.21 -5.87 4.07
CA TRP A 311 -19.58 -5.89 3.53
C TRP A 311 -20.62 -5.49 4.58
N MET A 312 -20.53 -6.04 5.80
CA MET A 312 -21.39 -5.68 6.93
C MET A 312 -21.31 -4.18 7.23
N LEU A 313 -20.08 -3.63 7.25
CA LEU A 313 -19.82 -2.22 7.48
C LEU A 313 -20.35 -1.36 6.32
N GLY A 314 -20.21 -1.82 5.07
CA GLY A 314 -20.79 -1.18 3.89
C GLY A 314 -22.30 -1.08 3.95
N VAL A 315 -22.98 -2.15 4.41
CA VAL A 315 -24.43 -2.13 4.62
C VAL A 315 -24.81 -1.18 5.76
N LEU A 316 -24.16 -1.32 6.91
CA LEU A 316 -24.43 -0.49 8.09
C LEU A 316 -24.26 1.01 7.79
N THR A 317 -23.21 1.34 7.04
CA THR A 317 -22.83 2.72 6.79
C THR A 317 -23.31 3.23 5.44
N ALA A 318 -24.11 2.47 4.68
CA ALA A 318 -24.59 2.87 3.35
C ALA A 318 -25.21 4.27 3.36
N GLY A 319 -26.00 4.60 4.39
CA GLY A 319 -26.55 5.95 4.58
C GLY A 319 -27.33 6.41 3.35
N ALA A 320 -26.96 7.58 2.81
CA ALA A 320 -27.52 8.13 1.58
C ALA A 320 -26.59 7.93 0.36
N SER A 321 -25.56 7.08 0.46
CA SER A 321 -24.65 6.84 -0.66
C SER A 321 -25.38 6.15 -1.83
N PRO A 322 -24.97 6.43 -3.08
CA PRO A 322 -25.59 5.86 -4.26
C PRO A 322 -25.58 4.32 -4.29
N GLU A 323 -26.71 3.73 -4.69
CA GLU A 323 -26.83 2.29 -4.98
C GLU A 323 -27.70 2.10 -6.23
N LYS A 324 -27.19 1.33 -7.19
CA LYS A 324 -27.89 1.05 -8.45
C LYS A 324 -28.63 -0.28 -8.45
N SER A 325 -28.24 -1.20 -7.56
CA SER A 325 -28.84 -2.52 -7.46
C SER A 325 -29.97 -2.51 -6.45
N LEU A 326 -31.21 -2.69 -6.92
CA LEU A 326 -32.39 -2.80 -6.07
C LEU A 326 -32.23 -3.89 -5.00
N PHE A 327 -31.63 -5.03 -5.36
CA PHE A 327 -31.37 -6.11 -4.41
C PHE A 327 -30.43 -5.63 -3.30
N ARG A 328 -29.32 -4.95 -3.63
CA ARG A 328 -28.40 -4.40 -2.62
C ARG A 328 -29.09 -3.36 -1.75
N ALA A 329 -29.87 -2.45 -2.33
CA ALA A 329 -30.64 -1.45 -1.59
C ALA A 329 -31.63 -2.10 -0.58
N LEU A 330 -32.33 -3.16 -1.00
CA LEU A 330 -33.21 -3.92 -0.12
C LEU A 330 -32.44 -4.62 1.01
N THR A 331 -31.31 -5.24 0.69
CA THR A 331 -30.45 -5.84 1.73
C THR A 331 -29.92 -4.81 2.71
N GLN A 332 -29.59 -3.60 2.24
CA GLN A 332 -29.15 -2.50 3.09
C GLN A 332 -30.26 -2.09 4.06
N GLY A 333 -31.47 -1.86 3.55
CA GLY A 333 -32.62 -1.50 4.39
C GLY A 333 -32.98 -2.58 5.40
N ALA A 334 -32.96 -3.86 5.00
CA ALA A 334 -33.34 -4.97 5.87
C ALA A 334 -32.30 -5.27 6.96
N LEU A 335 -31.01 -5.17 6.64
CA LEU A 335 -29.93 -5.62 7.52
C LEU A 335 -29.27 -4.49 8.32
N ALA A 336 -29.43 -3.23 7.94
CA ALA A 336 -28.77 -2.10 8.62
C ALA A 336 -29.06 -2.06 10.12
N GLY A 337 -30.31 -2.31 10.55
CA GLY A 337 -30.67 -2.37 11.97
C GLY A 337 -30.00 -3.52 12.73
N ILE A 338 -29.89 -4.69 12.08
CA ILE A 338 -29.23 -5.87 12.66
C ILE A 338 -27.73 -5.60 12.82
N PHE A 339 -27.09 -5.11 11.77
CA PHE A 339 -25.67 -4.79 11.80
C PHE A 339 -25.36 -3.65 12.75
N ARG A 340 -26.29 -2.70 12.92
CA ARG A 340 -26.18 -1.65 13.94
C ARG A 340 -26.13 -2.23 15.34
N ALA A 341 -26.96 -3.23 15.64
CA ALA A 341 -26.96 -3.93 16.92
C ALA A 341 -25.65 -4.71 17.15
N ILE A 342 -25.14 -5.40 16.12
CA ILE A 342 -23.83 -6.08 16.18
C ILE A 342 -22.71 -5.04 16.46
N THR A 343 -22.71 -3.91 15.76
CA THR A 343 -21.70 -2.86 15.97
C THR A 343 -21.80 -2.20 17.35
N LEU A 344 -22.97 -2.17 18.02
CA LEU A 344 -23.04 -1.74 19.43
C LEU A 344 -22.21 -2.65 20.33
N VAL A 345 -22.19 -3.95 20.07
CA VAL A 345 -21.37 -4.91 20.82
C VAL A 345 -19.88 -4.64 20.56
N TYR A 346 -19.48 -4.47 19.30
CA TYR A 346 -18.10 -4.07 18.96
C TYR A 346 -17.68 -2.76 19.63
N LEU A 347 -18.53 -1.74 19.63
CA LEU A 347 -18.27 -0.47 20.31
C LEU A 347 -18.08 -0.66 21.82
N GLY A 348 -18.91 -1.49 22.46
CA GLY A 348 -18.75 -1.85 23.87
C GLY A 348 -17.41 -2.55 24.13
N TYR A 349 -17.05 -3.50 23.28
CA TYR A 349 -15.77 -4.22 23.34
C TYR A 349 -14.56 -3.27 23.16
N PHE A 350 -14.58 -2.40 22.15
CA PHE A 350 -13.52 -1.42 21.90
C PHE A 350 -13.39 -0.40 23.03
N ASN A 351 -14.50 0.10 23.57
CA ASN A 351 -14.48 0.93 24.78
C ASN A 351 -13.85 0.19 25.97
N GLY A 352 -14.08 -1.12 26.08
CA GLY A 352 -13.44 -1.99 27.06
C GLY A 352 -11.92 -2.07 26.88
N ILE A 353 -11.44 -2.26 25.64
CA ILE A 353 -10.01 -2.24 25.30
C ILE A 353 -9.38 -0.91 25.73
N THR A 354 -9.93 0.22 25.31
CA THR A 354 -9.38 1.55 25.64
C THR A 354 -9.27 1.74 27.16
N LYS A 355 -10.32 1.41 27.91
CA LYS A 355 -10.30 1.52 29.38
C LYS A 355 -9.28 0.59 30.02
N LYS A 356 -9.11 -0.63 29.48
CA LYS A 356 -8.15 -1.62 30.00
C LYS A 356 -6.71 -1.16 29.78
N CYS A 357 -6.37 -0.74 28.56
CA CYS A 357 -5.04 -0.23 28.22
C CYS A 357 -4.71 1.03 29.01
N TYR A 358 -5.67 1.95 29.17
CA TYR A 358 -5.49 3.14 30.01
C TYR A 358 -5.20 2.81 31.48
N ARG A 359 -5.97 1.90 32.10
CA ARG A 359 -5.72 1.48 33.48
C ARG A 359 -4.35 0.85 33.66
N ARG A 360 -3.91 0.04 32.69
CA ARG A 360 -2.58 -0.59 32.74
C ARG A 360 -1.47 0.46 32.69
N ARG A 361 -1.57 1.44 31.79
CA ARG A 361 -0.61 2.57 31.73
C ARG A 361 -0.57 3.43 33.00
N LEU A 362 -1.69 3.58 33.70
CA LEU A 362 -1.71 4.27 34.99
C LEU A 362 -0.95 3.48 36.06
N ALA A 363 -1.19 2.18 36.16
CA ALA A 363 -0.50 1.31 37.11
C ALA A 363 1.02 1.30 36.85
N GLU A 364 1.43 1.17 35.58
CA GLU A 364 2.85 1.23 35.17
C GLU A 364 3.52 2.55 35.61
N LYS A 365 2.86 3.69 35.40
CA LYS A 365 3.36 5.01 35.83
C LYS A 365 3.42 5.18 37.35
N GLU A 366 2.50 4.56 38.09
CA GLU A 366 2.52 4.57 39.55
C GLU A 366 3.68 3.72 40.09
N GLU A 367 3.91 2.54 39.51
CA GLU A 367 5.05 1.67 39.82
C GLU A 367 6.39 2.35 39.52
N GLU A 368 6.53 3.00 38.36
CA GLU A 368 7.74 3.77 38.00
C GLU A 368 8.03 4.86 39.04
N ARG A 369 7.03 5.66 39.43
CA ARG A 369 7.17 6.71 40.45
C ARG A 369 7.48 6.15 41.84
N GLU A 370 7.01 4.96 42.16
CA GLU A 370 7.37 4.29 43.41
C GLU A 370 8.80 3.77 43.42
N ASN A 371 9.30 3.32 42.26
CA ASN A 371 10.68 2.88 42.12
C ASN A 371 11.66 4.05 42.17
N GLU A 372 11.38 5.16 41.48
CA GLU A 372 12.19 6.39 41.54
C GLU A 372 12.30 6.92 42.99
N ARG A 373 11.19 6.91 43.75
CA ARG A 373 11.18 7.32 45.17
C ARG A 373 11.92 6.37 46.12
N LYS A 374 12.24 5.14 45.69
CA LYS A 374 13.04 4.18 46.47
C LYS A 374 14.53 4.27 46.13
N GLU A 375 14.87 4.89 45.01
CA GLU A 375 16.25 5.08 44.54
C GLU A 375 16.84 6.44 44.97
N GLU A 376 15.99 7.43 45.29
CA GLU A 376 16.34 8.66 46.02
C GLU A 376 16.46 8.45 47.54
#